data_AF-A0A7W9Q3J4-F1
#
_entry.id   AF-A0A7W9Q3J4-F1
#
_cell.length_a   1.000
_cell.length_b   1.000
_cell.length_c   1.000
_cell.angle_alpha   90.00
_cell.angle_beta   90.00
_cell.angle_gamma   90.00
#
_symmetry.space_group_name_H-M   'P 1'
#
loop_
_entity.id
_entity.type
_entity.pdbx_description
1 polymer ?
#
loop_
_entity_poly.entity_id
_entity_poly.type
_entity_poly.pdbx_seq_one_letter_code
_entity_poly.pdbx_strand_id
1 'polypeptide(L)'
;LPHLTLGNINTTYEPTSTRTSRFDLLFNIVEPPDNENGYTGYQGMVEYATDLFDKETIEQLITRFKTVLRTVVATPDTPLRTLDVLLPHERHQLLETWNDTAMAATTTVSQVIEEQIRRTPDATALVFGEVELTYRQLDARADAIAGALAAAGVRPDSVVAVALPRSPELVATLLGVLKAGGVYLPIDPAYPADRLEFMLADSAPVVVVTDRTTIEYVAGTGVRCLLVEEITTARADPRPALRPEHLAYLIYTSGSTGVPKGVAMTSGALANLLSWHIDATDSGMGTRVAQFTALGFDVSVQEILSSLATGKSLIIPDDETRADPRAFAAWLRQQRISELFAPTPVLKAVCAAALEDGFDLPDLREVCQAGEALTLDAGLKEFFRDSRTRLRNNYGPAETHVVTSHSLHHRDADWPTVVPIGTPIANTRMHVLDSGLRLVPVGVVGELYVSGVQLARGYFGSS
;
A
#
# COMPACT_ATOMS: atom_id res chain seq x y z
N LEU A 1 35.33 -31.32 -30.25
CA LEU A 1 34.83 -30.91 -31.58
C LEU A 1 35.56 -31.73 -32.63
N PRO A 2 34.91 -32.15 -33.74
CA PRO A 2 35.58 -32.92 -34.79
C PRO A 2 36.76 -32.11 -35.33
N HIS A 3 37.94 -32.72 -35.34
CA HIS A 3 39.18 -32.09 -35.77
C HIS A 3 39.34 -32.32 -37.28
N LEU A 4 39.35 -31.25 -38.08
CA LEU A 4 39.62 -31.32 -39.51
C LEU A 4 41.11 -31.13 -39.74
N THR A 5 41.84 -32.22 -39.98
CA THR A 5 43.28 -32.17 -40.26
C THR A 5 43.51 -32.06 -41.76
N LEU A 6 43.93 -30.89 -42.24
CA LEU A 6 44.30 -30.66 -43.64
C LEU A 6 45.80 -30.94 -43.83
N GLY A 7 46.18 -32.22 -43.91
CA GLY A 7 47.56 -32.63 -44.20
C GLY A 7 48.59 -32.15 -43.16
N ASN A 8 49.72 -31.61 -43.62
CA ASN A 8 50.87 -31.19 -42.78
C ASN A 8 50.75 -29.76 -42.23
N ILE A 9 49.54 -29.20 -42.16
CA ILE A 9 49.34 -27.80 -41.76
C ILE A 9 49.12 -27.73 -40.25
N ASN A 10 50.01 -27.05 -39.54
CA ASN A 10 49.78 -26.66 -38.14
C ASN A 10 48.75 -25.54 -38.09
N THR A 11 47.57 -25.85 -37.54
CA THR A 11 46.52 -24.86 -37.28
C THR A 11 46.59 -24.38 -35.84
N THR A 12 46.69 -23.08 -35.64
CA THR A 12 46.51 -22.44 -34.32
C THR A 12 45.11 -21.85 -34.21
N TYR A 13 44.46 -22.04 -33.06
CA TYR A 13 43.16 -21.44 -32.80
C TYR A 13 43.32 -19.94 -32.52
N GLU A 14 42.75 -19.10 -33.38
CA GLU A 14 42.64 -17.65 -33.20
C GLU A 14 41.26 -17.33 -32.62
N PRO A 15 41.13 -17.05 -31.31
CA PRO A 15 39.84 -16.70 -30.72
C PRO A 15 39.39 -15.33 -31.26
N THR A 16 38.43 -15.34 -32.18
CA THR A 16 37.81 -14.12 -32.70
C THR A 16 36.45 -13.91 -32.01
N SER A 17 36.23 -12.73 -31.43
CA SER A 17 34.92 -12.38 -30.86
C SER A 17 33.91 -12.17 -31.98
N THR A 18 32.87 -13.00 -32.05
CA THR A 18 31.78 -12.83 -33.02
C THR A 18 30.79 -11.72 -32.62
N ARG A 19 30.88 -11.22 -31.37
CA ARG A 19 29.92 -10.28 -30.74
C ARG A 19 28.45 -10.71 -30.87
N THR A 20 28.21 -12.00 -31.04
CA THR A 20 26.88 -12.59 -31.20
C THR A 20 26.68 -13.66 -30.14
N SER A 21 25.46 -13.75 -29.60
CA SER A 21 25.03 -14.84 -28.74
C SER A 21 24.05 -15.72 -29.50
N ARG A 22 24.20 -17.05 -29.40
CA ARG A 22 23.30 -18.02 -30.05
C ARG A 22 22.09 -18.39 -29.20
N PHE A 23 22.21 -18.21 -27.89
CA PHE A 23 21.19 -18.46 -26.88
C PHE A 23 21.14 -17.27 -25.92
N ASP A 24 20.15 -17.21 -25.04
CA ASP A 24 20.10 -16.17 -24.02
C ASP A 24 21.32 -16.27 -23.08
N LEU A 25 21.67 -17.49 -22.67
CA LEU A 25 22.79 -17.79 -21.80
C LEU A 25 23.33 -19.20 -22.07
N LEU A 26 24.65 -19.33 -22.26
CA LEU A 26 25.34 -20.60 -22.51
C LEU A 26 26.57 -20.71 -21.60
N PHE A 27 26.57 -21.71 -20.72
CA PHE A 27 27.76 -22.15 -19.99
C PHE A 27 28.46 -23.25 -20.79
N ASN A 28 29.68 -22.99 -21.22
CA ASN A 28 30.54 -24.00 -21.85
C ASN A 28 31.65 -24.36 -20.87
N ILE A 29 31.66 -25.60 -20.38
CA ILE A 29 32.66 -26.12 -19.43
C ILE A 29 33.37 -27.29 -20.10
N VAL A 30 34.71 -27.25 -20.13
CA VAL A 30 35.56 -28.25 -20.73
C VAL A 30 36.63 -28.70 -19.74
N GLU A 31 36.96 -29.98 -19.78
CA GLU A 31 38.17 -30.51 -19.15
C GLU A 31 39.26 -30.56 -20.23
N PRO A 32 40.22 -29.62 -20.23
CA PRO A 32 41.30 -29.65 -21.19
C PRO A 32 42.19 -30.88 -20.93
N PRO A 33 42.73 -31.50 -21.98
CA PRO A 33 43.75 -32.55 -21.79
C PRO A 33 44.95 -31.97 -21.04
N ASP A 34 45.54 -32.79 -20.16
CA ASP A 34 46.72 -32.43 -19.37
C ASP A 34 47.77 -31.75 -20.25
N ASN A 35 48.06 -30.48 -19.95
CA ASN A 35 49.05 -29.70 -20.68
C ASN A 35 50.39 -29.68 -19.92
N GLU A 36 51.50 -29.49 -20.64
CA GLU A 36 52.87 -29.43 -20.09
C GLU A 36 53.06 -28.32 -19.04
N ASN A 37 52.09 -27.41 -18.88
CA ASN A 37 52.07 -26.34 -17.88
C ASN A 37 51.44 -26.75 -16.53
N GLY A 38 50.99 -28.00 -16.38
CA GLY A 38 50.55 -28.55 -15.09
C GLY A 38 49.19 -28.07 -14.57
N TYR A 39 48.35 -27.48 -15.43
CA TYR A 39 46.98 -27.13 -15.04
C TYR A 39 46.08 -28.36 -15.04
N THR A 40 45.65 -28.79 -13.85
CA THR A 40 44.63 -29.82 -13.66
C THR A 40 43.31 -29.15 -13.25
N GLY A 41 42.23 -29.34 -14.03
CA GLY A 41 40.89 -28.86 -13.68
C GLY A 41 40.02 -28.38 -14.84
N TYR A 42 38.73 -28.14 -14.55
CA TYR A 42 37.76 -27.65 -15.53
C TYR A 42 37.99 -26.18 -15.88
N GLN A 43 37.90 -25.86 -17.16
CA GLN A 43 37.84 -24.49 -17.69
C GLN A 43 36.43 -24.22 -18.20
N GLY A 44 35.98 -22.96 -18.12
CA GLY A 44 34.68 -22.61 -18.67
C GLY A 44 34.58 -21.17 -19.15
N MET A 45 33.63 -20.96 -20.05
CA MET A 45 33.27 -19.67 -20.61
C MET A 45 31.75 -19.51 -20.58
N VAL A 46 31.27 -18.29 -20.38
CA VAL A 46 29.84 -17.94 -20.44
C VAL A 46 29.62 -17.02 -21.62
N GLU A 47 28.78 -17.43 -22.56
CA GLU A 47 28.26 -16.64 -23.69
C GLU A 47 26.84 -16.18 -23.30
N TYR A 48 26.51 -14.89 -23.47
CA TYR A 48 25.22 -14.34 -23.05
C TYR A 48 24.73 -13.23 -23.98
N ALA A 49 23.40 -13.10 -24.11
CA ALA A 49 22.76 -12.04 -24.86
C ALA A 49 22.77 -10.72 -24.07
N THR A 50 23.43 -9.69 -24.59
CA THR A 50 23.56 -8.37 -23.93
C THR A 50 22.26 -7.58 -23.88
N ASP A 51 21.27 -7.96 -24.69
CA ASP A 51 19.92 -7.39 -24.64
C ASP A 51 19.15 -7.87 -23.40
N LEU A 52 19.62 -8.94 -22.74
CA LEU A 52 18.98 -9.57 -21.58
C LEU A 52 19.84 -9.50 -20.31
N PHE A 53 21.16 -9.57 -20.43
CA PHE A 53 22.07 -9.61 -19.29
C PHE A 53 23.19 -8.58 -19.42
N ASP A 54 23.49 -7.90 -18.32
CA ASP A 54 24.74 -7.16 -18.17
C ASP A 54 25.86 -8.06 -17.64
N LYS A 55 27.10 -7.56 -17.73
CA LYS A 55 28.29 -8.29 -17.30
C LYS A 55 28.27 -8.60 -15.79
N GLU A 56 27.79 -7.66 -14.98
CA GLU A 56 27.77 -7.80 -13.52
C GLU A 56 26.85 -8.95 -13.09
N THR A 57 25.67 -9.06 -13.69
CA THR A 57 24.70 -10.14 -13.49
C THR A 57 25.34 -11.50 -13.79
N ILE A 58 26.10 -11.61 -14.88
CA ILE A 58 26.78 -12.85 -15.26
C ILE A 58 27.92 -13.19 -14.29
N GLU A 59 28.71 -12.21 -13.85
CA GLU A 59 29.77 -12.41 -12.86
C GLU A 59 29.20 -12.89 -11.51
N GLN A 60 28.06 -12.35 -11.08
CA GLN A 60 27.33 -12.82 -9.91
C GLN A 60 26.81 -14.26 -10.10
N LEU A 61 26.19 -14.57 -11.25
CA LEU A 61 25.73 -15.94 -11.56
C LEU A 61 26.88 -16.96 -11.53
N ILE A 62 28.03 -16.63 -12.11
CA ILE A 62 29.23 -17.48 -12.06
C ILE A 62 29.69 -17.68 -10.61
N THR A 63 29.64 -16.63 -9.79
CA THR A 63 30.03 -16.71 -8.38
C THR A 63 29.09 -17.63 -7.59
N ARG A 64 27.77 -17.50 -7.78
CA ARG A 64 26.76 -18.38 -7.18
C ARG A 64 26.93 -19.83 -7.64
N PHE A 65 27.13 -20.05 -8.95
CA PHE A 65 27.39 -21.38 -9.51
C PHE A 65 28.62 -22.06 -8.88
N LYS A 66 29.73 -21.32 -8.72
CA LYS A 66 30.93 -21.84 -8.03
C LYS A 66 30.65 -22.18 -6.57
N THR A 67 29.86 -21.38 -5.85
CA THR A 67 29.46 -21.67 -4.46
C THR A 67 28.64 -22.95 -4.35
N VAL A 68 27.67 -23.14 -5.25
CA VAL A 68 26.87 -24.36 -5.33
C VAL A 68 27.76 -25.57 -5.61
N LEU A 69 28.65 -25.50 -6.61
CA LEU A 69 29.57 -26.60 -6.93
C LEU A 69 30.46 -26.98 -5.74
N ARG A 70 31.03 -26.00 -5.03
CA ARG A 70 31.84 -26.26 -3.82
C ARG A 70 31.03 -26.98 -2.74
N THR A 71 29.79 -26.56 -2.54
CA THR A 71 28.90 -27.16 -1.53
C THR A 71 28.55 -28.60 -1.90
N VAL A 72 28.15 -28.84 -3.15
CA VAL A 72 27.81 -30.18 -3.64
C VAL A 72 29.00 -31.14 -3.57
N VAL A 73 30.21 -30.67 -3.89
CA VAL A 73 31.42 -31.50 -3.80
C VAL A 73 31.81 -31.80 -2.34
N ALA A 74 31.67 -30.82 -1.44
CA ALA A 74 32.01 -31.01 -0.03
C ALA A 74 31.01 -31.91 0.71
N THR A 75 29.72 -31.85 0.36
CA THR A 75 28.65 -32.60 1.03
C THR A 75 27.66 -33.19 0.00
N PRO A 76 28.04 -34.28 -0.71
CA PRO A 76 27.29 -34.78 -1.86
C PRO A 76 25.88 -35.30 -1.55
N ASP A 77 25.63 -35.75 -0.32
CA ASP A 77 24.32 -36.23 0.12
C ASP A 77 23.37 -35.09 0.54
N THR A 78 23.78 -33.82 0.41
CA THR A 78 22.94 -32.67 0.75
C THR A 78 21.71 -32.64 -0.15
N PRO A 79 20.48 -32.61 0.39
CA PRO A 79 19.29 -32.47 -0.43
C PRO A 79 19.37 -31.20 -1.29
N LEU A 80 19.15 -31.31 -2.61
CA LEU A 80 19.28 -30.17 -3.53
C LEU A 80 18.49 -28.94 -3.08
N ARG A 81 17.30 -29.16 -2.52
CA ARG A 81 16.45 -28.07 -1.99
C ARG A 81 17.12 -27.27 -0.87
N THR A 82 18.10 -27.79 -0.13
CA THR A 82 18.73 -27.07 0.99
C THR A 82 19.98 -26.30 0.59
N LEU A 83 20.38 -26.34 -0.67
CA LEU A 83 21.54 -25.59 -1.16
C LEU A 83 21.18 -24.10 -1.20
N ASP A 84 21.96 -23.28 -0.49
CA ASP A 84 21.82 -21.82 -0.57
C ASP A 84 22.53 -21.33 -1.84
N VAL A 85 21.80 -20.56 -2.64
CA VAL A 85 22.32 -19.93 -3.87
C VAL A 85 22.75 -18.49 -3.62
N LEU A 86 22.34 -17.89 -2.50
CA LEU A 86 22.70 -16.52 -2.15
C LEU A 86 24.10 -16.46 -1.56
N LEU A 87 24.82 -15.40 -1.92
CA LEU A 87 26.07 -15.06 -1.27
C LEU A 87 25.76 -14.45 0.12
N PRO A 88 26.66 -14.59 1.12
CA PRO A 88 26.40 -14.10 2.47
C PRO A 88 26.01 -12.61 2.55
N HIS A 89 26.60 -11.76 1.71
CA HIS A 89 26.28 -10.33 1.67
C HIS A 89 24.89 -10.06 1.06
N GLU A 90 24.49 -10.82 0.05
CA GLU A 90 23.14 -10.72 -0.56
C GLU A 90 22.08 -11.12 0.46
N ARG A 91 22.33 -12.21 1.19
CA ARG A 91 21.45 -12.67 2.26
C ARG A 91 21.30 -11.61 3.35
N HIS A 92 22.40 -10.99 3.78
CA HIS A 92 22.36 -9.92 4.78
C HIS A 92 21.60 -8.70 4.26
N GLN A 93 21.81 -8.32 2.99
CA GLN A 93 21.09 -7.22 2.37
C GLN A 93 19.58 -7.46 2.34
N LEU A 94 19.14 -8.66 1.93
CA LEU A 94 17.74 -9.06 1.82
C LEU A 94 17.05 -9.24 3.19
N LEU A 95 17.77 -9.70 4.22
CA LEU A 95 17.19 -9.96 5.54
C LEU A 95 17.22 -8.75 6.48
N GLU A 96 18.32 -7.99 6.43
CA GLU A 96 18.60 -6.95 7.41
C GLU A 96 18.60 -5.58 6.75
N THR A 97 19.47 -5.31 5.77
CA THR A 97 19.67 -3.94 5.27
C THR A 97 18.43 -3.31 4.66
N TRP A 98 17.69 -4.03 3.82
CA TRP A 98 16.44 -3.52 3.22
C TRP A 98 15.23 -3.59 4.15
N ASN A 99 15.37 -4.29 5.27
CA ASN A 99 14.31 -4.54 6.24
C ASN A 99 14.58 -3.85 7.60
N ASP A 100 15.59 -2.99 7.67
CA ASP A 100 15.92 -2.15 8.81
C ASP A 100 14.99 -0.94 8.85
N THR A 101 13.73 -1.20 9.15
CA THR A 101 12.64 -0.21 9.15
C THR A 101 12.15 0.13 10.55
N ALA A 102 12.89 -0.27 11.59
CA ALA A 102 12.46 -0.12 12.97
C ALA A 102 12.27 1.36 13.34
N MET A 103 11.09 1.66 13.88
CA MET A 103 10.73 2.96 14.45
C MET A 103 10.15 2.77 15.86
N ALA A 104 10.04 3.86 16.62
CA ALA A 104 9.53 3.81 17.99
C ALA A 104 8.13 3.16 18.06
N ALA A 105 7.86 2.48 19.19
CA ALA A 105 6.63 1.74 19.41
C ALA A 105 5.39 2.60 19.19
N THR A 106 4.40 2.03 18.52
CA THR A 106 3.21 2.75 18.08
C THR A 106 2.20 2.90 19.19
N THR A 107 1.60 4.09 19.24
CA THR A 107 0.49 4.44 20.12
C THR A 107 -0.84 3.98 19.47
N THR A 108 -1.98 4.43 19.94
CA THR A 108 -3.27 4.20 19.25
C THR A 108 -3.53 5.26 18.18
N VAL A 109 -4.26 4.90 17.13
CA VAL A 109 -4.62 5.83 16.05
C VAL A 109 -5.39 7.06 16.58
N SER A 110 -6.25 6.87 17.59
CA SER A 110 -6.98 7.94 18.27
C SER A 110 -6.02 8.90 18.99
N GLN A 111 -4.97 8.40 19.64
CA GLN A 111 -3.98 9.25 20.31
C GLN A 111 -3.17 10.10 19.33
N VAL A 112 -2.84 9.57 18.14
CA VAL A 112 -2.16 10.35 17.09
C VAL A 112 -3.03 11.54 16.67
N ILE A 113 -4.32 11.30 16.44
CA ILE A 113 -5.27 12.33 15.99
C ILE A 113 -5.54 13.36 17.09
N GLU A 114 -5.74 12.91 18.33
CA GLU A 114 -5.96 13.78 19.49
C GLU A 114 -4.76 14.69 19.78
N GLU A 115 -3.55 14.19 19.57
CA GLU A 115 -2.34 15.02 19.66
C GLU A 115 -2.38 16.14 18.61
N GLN A 116 -2.74 15.85 17.37
CA GLN A 116 -2.86 16.87 16.33
C GLN A 116 -3.99 17.87 16.61
N ILE A 117 -5.15 17.41 17.08
CA ILE A 117 -6.26 18.27 17.48
C ILE A 117 -5.82 19.28 18.54
N ARG A 118 -5.02 18.85 19.53
CA ARG A 118 -4.48 19.74 20.56
C ARG A 118 -3.47 20.76 20.01
N ARG A 119 -2.71 20.39 18.97
CA ARG A 119 -1.72 21.27 18.33
C ARG A 119 -2.38 22.39 17.53
N THR A 120 -3.44 22.08 16.77
CA THR A 120 -4.08 23.03 15.85
C THR A 120 -5.61 23.04 15.96
N PRO A 121 -6.19 23.33 17.14
CA PRO A 121 -7.62 23.15 17.37
C PRO A 121 -8.50 24.08 16.52
N ASP A 122 -8.00 25.27 16.19
CA ASP A 122 -8.76 26.29 15.46
C ASP A 122 -8.48 26.29 13.95
N ALA A 123 -7.62 25.38 13.47
CA ALA A 123 -7.40 25.17 12.04
C ALA A 123 -8.59 24.42 11.42
N THR A 124 -8.83 24.64 10.13
CA THR A 124 -9.83 23.92 9.34
C THR A 124 -9.47 22.45 9.19
N ALA A 125 -10.30 21.55 9.73
CA ALA A 125 -10.13 20.11 9.60
C ALA A 125 -10.85 19.55 8.38
N LEU A 126 -12.05 20.05 8.09
CA LEU A 126 -12.94 19.45 7.09
C LEU A 126 -13.80 20.52 6.41
N VAL A 127 -13.99 20.37 5.10
CA VAL A 127 -14.90 21.20 4.28
C VAL A 127 -15.80 20.31 3.43
N PHE A 128 -17.11 20.59 3.44
CA PHE A 128 -18.10 19.98 2.57
C PHE A 128 -19.16 21.01 2.17
N GLY A 129 -19.18 21.40 0.89
CA GLY A 129 -19.99 22.53 0.41
C GLY A 129 -19.66 23.81 1.19
N GLU A 130 -20.68 24.44 1.76
CA GLU A 130 -20.54 25.64 2.61
C GLU A 130 -20.23 25.32 4.09
N VAL A 131 -20.18 24.04 4.46
CA VAL A 131 -19.89 23.62 5.84
C VAL A 131 -18.38 23.49 6.02
N GLU A 132 -17.85 24.25 6.97
CA GLU A 132 -16.46 24.19 7.39
C GLU A 132 -16.40 23.86 8.89
N LEU A 133 -15.61 22.84 9.25
CA LEU A 133 -15.36 22.48 10.64
C LEU A 133 -13.90 22.64 11.00
N THR A 134 -13.64 23.27 12.14
CA THR A 134 -12.31 23.25 12.76
C THR A 134 -12.03 21.91 13.41
N TYR A 135 -10.76 21.63 13.70
CA TYR A 135 -10.35 20.44 14.45
C TYR A 135 -11.10 20.32 15.79
N ARG A 136 -11.28 21.44 16.51
CA ARG A 136 -12.04 21.50 17.76
C ARG A 136 -13.51 21.13 17.58
N GLN A 137 -14.15 21.63 16.52
CA GLN A 137 -15.57 21.36 16.26
C GLN A 137 -15.78 19.90 15.84
N LEU A 138 -14.89 19.36 15.01
CA LEU A 138 -14.91 17.95 14.62
C LEU A 138 -14.70 17.05 15.84
N ASP A 139 -13.73 17.37 16.70
CA ASP A 139 -13.43 16.62 17.92
C ASP A 139 -14.61 16.59 18.90
N ALA A 140 -15.27 17.75 19.11
CA ALA A 140 -16.43 17.84 19.99
C ALA A 140 -17.60 16.96 19.51
N ARG A 141 -17.85 16.91 18.19
CA ARG A 141 -18.86 16.02 17.60
C ARG A 141 -18.48 14.56 17.76
N ALA A 142 -17.22 14.21 17.49
CA ALA A 142 -16.71 12.86 17.65
C ALA A 142 -16.79 12.39 19.12
N ASP A 143 -16.52 13.26 20.08
CA ASP A 143 -16.64 12.96 21.51
C ASP A 143 -18.08 12.72 21.96
N ALA A 144 -19.03 13.51 21.46
CA ALA A 144 -20.45 13.30 21.70
C ALA A 144 -20.91 11.94 21.15
N ILE A 145 -20.51 11.61 19.91
CA ILE A 145 -20.78 10.32 19.28
C ILE A 145 -20.16 9.19 20.11
N ALA A 146 -18.90 9.32 20.55
CA ALA A 146 -18.23 8.32 21.36
C ALA A 146 -18.97 8.04 22.68
N GLY A 147 -19.48 9.08 23.34
CA GLY A 147 -20.32 8.95 24.54
C GLY A 147 -21.64 8.22 24.28
N ALA A 148 -22.34 8.57 23.19
CA ALA A 148 -23.57 7.90 22.80
C ALA A 148 -23.35 6.41 22.46
N LEU A 149 -22.25 6.08 21.77
CA LEU A 149 -21.85 4.71 21.47
C LEU A 149 -21.54 3.93 22.74
N ALA A 150 -20.82 4.52 23.69
CA ALA A 150 -20.53 3.89 24.99
C ALA A 150 -21.83 3.60 25.78
N ALA A 151 -22.77 4.55 25.78
CA ALA A 151 -24.09 4.38 26.39
C ALA A 151 -24.96 3.32 25.68
N ALA A 152 -24.77 3.13 24.37
CA ALA A 152 -25.40 2.07 23.60
C ALA A 152 -24.78 0.68 23.79
N GLY A 153 -23.65 0.59 24.51
CA GLY A 153 -22.99 -0.67 24.86
C GLY A 153 -21.70 -0.95 24.09
N VAL A 154 -21.20 -0.02 23.27
CA VAL A 154 -19.93 -0.18 22.57
C VAL A 154 -18.77 -0.23 23.58
N ARG A 155 -17.88 -1.20 23.39
CA ARG A 155 -16.66 -1.43 24.19
C ARG A 155 -15.48 -1.64 23.23
N PRO A 156 -14.22 -1.68 23.72
CA PRO A 156 -13.09 -2.09 22.90
C PRO A 156 -13.38 -3.34 22.07
N ASP A 157 -13.02 -3.32 20.78
CA ASP A 157 -13.26 -4.37 19.78
C ASP A 157 -14.74 -4.63 19.42
N SER A 158 -15.70 -3.84 19.93
CA SER A 158 -17.10 -3.92 19.50
C SER A 158 -17.29 -3.34 18.11
N VAL A 159 -17.95 -4.07 17.21
CA VAL A 159 -18.24 -3.58 15.86
C VAL A 159 -19.38 -2.56 15.89
N VAL A 160 -19.18 -1.44 15.18
CA VAL A 160 -20.19 -0.42 14.91
C VAL A 160 -20.33 -0.31 13.39
N ALA A 161 -21.49 -0.68 12.86
CA ALA A 161 -21.78 -0.46 11.46
C ALA A 161 -22.05 1.03 11.21
N VAL A 162 -21.49 1.58 10.12
CA VAL A 162 -21.65 2.98 9.74
C VAL A 162 -22.23 3.05 8.34
N ALA A 163 -23.50 3.44 8.26
CA ALA A 163 -24.26 3.58 7.01
C ALA A 163 -24.67 5.03 6.84
N LEU A 164 -23.72 5.85 6.38
CA LEU A 164 -23.87 7.29 6.19
C LEU A 164 -23.33 7.70 4.82
N PRO A 165 -23.97 8.67 4.12
CA PRO A 165 -23.42 9.30 2.94
C PRO A 165 -22.21 10.16 3.30
N ARG A 166 -21.44 10.56 2.27
CA ARG A 166 -20.31 11.50 2.44
C ARG A 166 -20.80 12.80 3.08
N SER A 167 -20.27 13.09 4.27
CA SER A 167 -20.67 14.24 5.08
C SER A 167 -19.63 14.53 6.17
N PRO A 168 -19.65 15.72 6.78
CA PRO A 168 -18.92 15.99 8.02
C PRO A 168 -19.29 15.01 9.15
N GLU A 169 -20.56 14.64 9.25
CA GLU A 169 -21.12 13.71 10.25
C GLU A 169 -20.55 12.30 10.11
N LEU A 170 -20.30 11.85 8.88
CA LEU A 170 -19.61 10.60 8.62
C LEU A 170 -18.20 10.60 9.22
N VAL A 171 -17.38 11.62 8.94
CA VAL A 171 -16.01 11.70 9.46
C VAL A 171 -16.02 11.81 11.00
N ALA A 172 -16.93 12.60 11.56
CA ALA A 172 -17.13 12.67 13.00
C ALA A 172 -17.52 11.31 13.60
N THR A 173 -18.34 10.53 12.90
CA THR A 173 -18.77 9.18 13.31
C THR A 173 -17.60 8.21 13.34
N LEU A 174 -16.77 8.18 12.30
CA LEU A 174 -15.58 7.32 12.25
C LEU A 174 -14.64 7.61 13.43
N LEU A 175 -14.39 8.90 13.71
CA LEU A 175 -13.58 9.31 14.86
C LEU A 175 -14.25 8.96 16.19
N GLY A 176 -15.56 9.14 16.31
CA GLY A 176 -16.31 8.80 17.52
C GLY A 176 -16.28 7.30 17.83
N VAL A 177 -16.36 6.46 16.80
CA VAL A 177 -16.19 5.00 16.95
C VAL A 177 -14.79 4.67 17.47
N LEU A 178 -13.74 5.23 16.86
CA LEU A 178 -12.35 5.02 17.29
C LEU A 178 -12.12 5.49 18.74
N LYS A 179 -12.66 6.65 19.12
CA LYS A 179 -12.59 7.19 20.48
C LYS A 179 -13.34 6.35 21.51
N ALA A 180 -14.45 5.71 21.12
CA ALA A 180 -15.18 4.75 21.94
C ALA A 180 -14.47 3.39 22.07
N GLY A 181 -13.38 3.17 21.32
CA GLY A 181 -12.71 1.87 21.18
C GLY A 181 -13.44 0.88 20.28
N GLY A 182 -14.50 1.32 19.60
CA GLY A 182 -15.22 0.50 18.66
C GLY A 182 -14.45 0.30 17.36
N VAL A 183 -14.95 -0.64 16.57
CA VAL A 183 -14.43 -1.02 15.27
C VAL A 183 -15.44 -0.58 14.24
N TYR A 184 -15.13 0.43 13.42
CA TYR A 184 -16.12 0.85 12.43
C TYR A 184 -16.13 -0.15 11.26
N LEU A 185 -17.33 -0.48 10.82
CA LEU A 185 -17.61 -1.24 9.60
C LEU A 185 -18.34 -0.30 8.64
N PRO A 186 -17.68 0.25 7.61
CA PRO A 186 -18.35 1.09 6.64
C PRO A 186 -19.30 0.23 5.79
N ILE A 187 -20.54 0.68 5.67
CA ILE A 187 -21.58 0.03 4.88
C ILE A 187 -22.10 1.03 3.86
N ASP A 188 -22.01 0.66 2.59
CA ASP A 188 -22.62 1.44 1.51
C ASP A 188 -24.11 1.08 1.42
N PRO A 189 -25.03 2.04 1.65
CA PRO A 189 -26.47 1.79 1.55
C PRO A 189 -26.92 1.36 0.16
N ALA A 190 -26.12 1.64 -0.88
CA ALA A 190 -26.40 1.22 -2.24
C ALA A 190 -26.07 -0.27 -2.50
N TYR A 191 -25.50 -0.99 -1.53
CA TYR A 191 -25.27 -2.42 -1.67
C TYR A 191 -26.59 -3.20 -1.76
N PRO A 192 -26.60 -4.32 -2.52
CA PRO A 192 -27.75 -5.23 -2.51
C PRO A 192 -28.10 -5.68 -1.08
N ALA A 193 -29.39 -5.82 -0.78
CA ALA A 193 -29.88 -6.19 0.54
C ALA A 193 -29.20 -7.46 1.10
N ASP A 194 -29.08 -8.51 0.29
CA ASP A 194 -28.42 -9.76 0.69
C ASP A 194 -26.96 -9.55 1.15
N ARG A 195 -26.25 -8.60 0.54
CA ARG A 195 -24.87 -8.25 0.93
C ARG A 195 -24.84 -7.51 2.25
N LEU A 196 -25.77 -6.59 2.47
CA LEU A 196 -25.92 -5.86 3.74
C LEU A 196 -26.24 -6.82 4.88
N GLU A 197 -27.23 -7.69 4.68
CA GLU A 197 -27.63 -8.71 5.65
C GLU A 197 -26.47 -9.64 6.00
N PHE A 198 -25.72 -10.11 4.98
CA PHE A 198 -24.53 -10.93 5.21
C PHE A 198 -23.48 -10.21 6.07
N MET A 199 -23.11 -8.98 5.71
CA MET A 199 -22.08 -8.22 6.44
C MET A 199 -22.49 -7.96 7.90
N LEU A 200 -23.76 -7.65 8.14
CA LEU A 200 -24.28 -7.42 9.49
C LEU A 200 -24.37 -8.72 10.31
N ALA A 201 -24.74 -9.84 9.67
CA ALA A 201 -24.77 -11.14 10.33
C ALA A 201 -23.37 -11.64 10.70
N ASP A 202 -22.40 -11.52 9.79
CA ASP A 202 -21.01 -11.98 10.00
C ASP A 202 -20.25 -11.10 11.02
N SER A 203 -20.48 -9.79 11.01
CA SER A 203 -19.82 -8.86 11.93
C SER A 203 -20.52 -8.65 13.27
N ALA A 204 -21.81 -8.99 13.37
CA ALA A 204 -22.65 -8.84 14.57
C ALA A 204 -22.48 -7.49 15.31
N PRO A 205 -22.73 -6.35 14.65
CA PRO A 205 -22.49 -5.04 15.24
C PRO A 205 -23.43 -4.74 16.41
N VAL A 206 -22.92 -3.99 17.39
CA VAL A 206 -23.71 -3.57 18.57
C VAL A 206 -24.80 -2.59 18.16
N VAL A 207 -24.48 -1.68 17.24
CA VAL A 207 -25.39 -0.69 16.67
C VAL A 207 -25.01 -0.39 15.21
N VAL A 208 -25.98 0.12 14.46
CA VAL A 208 -25.75 0.81 13.18
C VAL A 208 -25.90 2.31 13.39
N VAL A 209 -24.88 3.10 13.07
CA VAL A 209 -25.00 4.57 12.98
C VAL A 209 -25.42 4.92 11.56
N THR A 210 -26.53 5.64 11.45
CA THR A 210 -27.12 6.07 10.17
C THR A 210 -27.78 7.43 10.31
N ASP A 211 -28.41 7.93 9.26
CA ASP A 211 -29.14 9.20 9.25
C ASP A 211 -30.59 9.00 8.81
N ARG A 212 -31.39 10.06 8.86
CA ARG A 212 -32.81 9.99 8.50
C ARG A 212 -33.06 9.67 7.02
N THR A 213 -32.09 9.93 6.15
CA THR A 213 -32.20 9.67 4.71
C THR A 213 -31.81 8.24 4.34
N THR A 214 -31.03 7.59 5.19
CA THR A 214 -30.39 6.29 4.92
C THR A 214 -30.97 5.16 5.79
N ILE A 215 -31.69 5.50 6.86
CA ILE A 215 -32.23 4.52 7.82
C ILE A 215 -33.09 3.44 7.16
N GLU A 216 -33.79 3.73 6.07
CA GLU A 216 -34.65 2.75 5.39
C GLU A 216 -33.89 1.54 4.85
N TYR A 217 -32.61 1.70 4.50
CA TYR A 217 -31.76 0.62 3.99
C TYR A 217 -31.29 -0.34 5.09
N VAL A 218 -31.30 0.08 6.35
CA VAL A 218 -30.72 -0.68 7.47
C VAL A 218 -31.73 -1.02 8.58
N ALA A 219 -32.88 -0.36 8.64
CA ALA A 219 -33.88 -0.58 9.69
C ALA A 219 -34.47 -2.01 9.70
N GLY A 220 -34.52 -2.67 8.55
CA GLY A 220 -35.04 -4.04 8.41
C GLY A 220 -34.11 -5.15 8.95
N THR A 221 -32.88 -4.81 9.33
CA THR A 221 -31.82 -5.78 9.65
C THR A 221 -31.89 -6.33 11.08
N GLY A 222 -32.76 -5.77 11.94
CA GLY A 222 -32.89 -6.17 13.34
C GLY A 222 -31.82 -5.62 14.29
N VAL A 223 -30.80 -4.94 13.76
CA VAL A 223 -29.77 -4.24 14.57
C VAL A 223 -30.30 -2.88 15.01
N ARG A 224 -30.01 -2.49 16.26
CA ARG A 224 -30.38 -1.17 16.78
C ARG A 224 -29.71 -0.06 15.97
N CYS A 225 -30.51 0.84 15.41
CA CYS A 225 -30.03 2.02 14.70
C CYS A 225 -29.90 3.23 15.64
N LEU A 226 -28.86 4.04 15.46
CA LEU A 226 -28.67 5.34 16.08
C LEU A 226 -28.61 6.40 14.96
N LEU A 227 -29.42 7.44 15.08
CA LEU A 227 -29.41 8.57 14.15
C LEU A 227 -28.28 9.53 14.50
N VAL A 228 -27.39 9.80 13.54
CA VAL A 228 -26.20 10.66 13.74
C VAL A 228 -26.59 12.08 14.17
N GLU A 229 -27.72 12.58 13.69
CA GLU A 229 -28.28 13.89 14.02
C GLU A 229 -28.67 14.01 15.50
N GLU A 230 -28.90 12.88 16.19
CA GLU A 230 -29.34 12.84 17.58
C GLU A 230 -28.19 12.60 18.57
N ILE A 231 -27.06 12.07 18.09
CA ILE A 231 -25.93 11.66 18.94
C ILE A 231 -24.72 12.61 18.87
N THR A 232 -24.70 13.55 17.93
CA THR A 232 -23.62 14.57 17.78
C THR A 232 -23.60 15.64 18.87
N THR A 233 -24.60 15.67 19.75
CA THR A 233 -24.71 16.62 20.88
C THR A 233 -24.83 15.93 22.24
N ALA A 234 -24.67 14.60 22.28
CA ALA A 234 -24.70 13.83 23.51
C ALA A 234 -23.57 14.23 24.48
N ARG A 235 -23.80 13.98 25.77
CA ARG A 235 -22.79 14.24 26.80
C ARG A 235 -21.61 13.27 26.62
N ALA A 236 -20.40 13.81 26.59
CA ALA A 236 -19.19 12.99 26.58
C ALA A 236 -19.07 12.19 27.88
N ASP A 237 -18.89 10.88 27.75
CA ASP A 237 -18.57 9.96 28.85
C ASP A 237 -17.05 9.71 28.93
N PRO A 238 -16.55 9.16 30.05
CA PRO A 238 -15.14 8.82 30.18
C PRO A 238 -14.71 7.82 29.11
N ARG A 239 -13.63 8.14 28.38
CA ARG A 239 -13.08 7.26 27.34
C ARG A 239 -12.44 6.01 27.95
N PRO A 240 -12.56 4.84 27.30
CA PRO A 240 -11.86 3.63 27.75
C PRO A 240 -10.35 3.76 27.55
N ALA A 241 -9.57 3.00 28.32
CA ALA A 241 -8.13 2.86 28.09
C ALA A 241 -7.88 1.99 26.84
N LEU A 242 -7.53 2.62 25.73
CA LEU A 242 -7.25 1.95 24.46
C LEU A 242 -5.80 1.46 24.40
N ARG A 243 -5.60 0.33 23.72
CA ARG A 243 -4.28 -0.26 23.45
C ARG A 243 -4.09 -0.46 21.94
N PRO A 244 -2.85 -0.47 21.44
CA PRO A 244 -2.56 -0.63 20.01
C PRO A 244 -3.14 -1.92 19.40
N GLU A 245 -3.30 -2.98 20.21
CA GLU A 245 -3.81 -4.26 19.71
C GLU A 245 -5.31 -4.21 19.40
N HIS A 246 -6.07 -3.27 19.97
CA HIS A 246 -7.50 -3.14 19.69
C HIS A 246 -7.74 -2.86 18.21
N LEU A 247 -8.86 -3.36 17.70
CA LEU A 247 -9.29 -3.18 16.33
C LEU A 247 -9.76 -1.74 16.10
N ALA A 248 -9.55 -1.25 14.87
CA ALA A 248 -9.94 0.09 14.44
C ALA A 248 -11.04 0.04 13.37
N TYR A 249 -10.90 -0.86 12.39
CA TYR A 249 -11.92 -1.08 11.36
C TYR A 249 -12.07 -2.54 10.98
N LEU A 250 -13.23 -2.85 10.38
CA LEU A 250 -13.46 -4.01 9.53
C LEU A 250 -13.73 -3.53 8.11
N ILE A 251 -12.94 -3.99 7.14
CA ILE A 251 -13.18 -3.71 5.72
C ILE A 251 -13.38 -5.03 5.00
N TYR A 252 -14.54 -5.17 4.34
CA TYR A 252 -14.90 -6.40 3.63
C TYR A 252 -14.33 -6.41 2.23
N THR A 253 -13.57 -7.46 1.90
CA THR A 253 -13.10 -7.73 0.54
C THR A 253 -14.00 -8.75 -0.14
N SER A 254 -13.96 -8.86 -1.47
CA SER A 254 -14.79 -9.79 -2.24
C SER A 254 -14.53 -11.26 -1.95
N GLY A 255 -13.38 -11.61 -1.37
CA GLY A 255 -12.97 -12.98 -1.06
C GLY A 255 -12.73 -13.83 -2.32
N SER A 256 -11.62 -14.56 -2.37
CA SER A 256 -11.33 -15.47 -3.50
C SER A 256 -12.33 -16.62 -3.63
N THR A 257 -13.03 -16.97 -2.54
CA THR A 257 -14.09 -17.98 -2.48
C THR A 257 -15.47 -17.45 -2.87
N GLY A 258 -15.58 -16.16 -3.23
CA GLY A 258 -16.85 -15.47 -3.50
C GLY A 258 -17.66 -15.09 -2.25
N VAL A 259 -17.19 -15.48 -1.06
CA VAL A 259 -17.77 -15.06 0.22
C VAL A 259 -16.94 -13.89 0.75
N PRO A 260 -17.55 -12.72 0.95
CA PRO A 260 -16.85 -11.56 1.47
C PRO A 260 -16.22 -11.83 2.84
N LYS A 261 -15.03 -11.29 3.10
CA LYS A 261 -14.32 -11.45 4.38
C LYS A 261 -13.96 -10.09 4.96
N GLY A 262 -14.32 -9.86 6.23
CA GLY A 262 -13.94 -8.65 6.95
C GLY A 262 -12.48 -8.72 7.40
N VAL A 263 -11.61 -7.88 6.86
CA VAL A 263 -10.24 -7.73 7.34
C VAL A 263 -10.26 -6.91 8.64
N ALA A 264 -9.73 -7.48 9.72
CA ALA A 264 -9.71 -6.87 11.05
C ALA A 264 -8.40 -6.13 11.31
N MET A 265 -8.39 -4.82 11.06
CA MET A 265 -7.19 -3.99 11.21
C MET A 265 -7.06 -3.42 12.63
N THR A 266 -5.83 -3.39 13.15
CA THR A 266 -5.55 -2.88 14.50
C THR A 266 -5.27 -1.38 14.51
N SER A 267 -5.53 -0.76 15.65
CA SER A 267 -5.23 0.64 15.93
C SER A 267 -3.73 0.94 15.83
N GLY A 268 -2.89 0.00 16.29
CA GLY A 268 -1.43 0.11 16.22
C GLY A 268 -0.87 0.05 14.80
N ALA A 269 -1.45 -0.78 13.93
CA ALA A 269 -1.08 -0.84 12.52
C ALA A 269 -1.41 0.47 11.79
N LEU A 270 -2.56 1.09 12.10
CA LEU A 270 -2.89 2.40 11.54
C LEU A 270 -2.02 3.52 12.12
N ALA A 271 -1.75 3.50 13.42
CA ALA A 271 -0.83 4.45 14.02
C ALA A 271 0.58 4.36 13.40
N ASN A 272 1.07 3.14 13.11
CA ASN A 272 2.33 2.93 12.39
C ASN A 272 2.33 3.59 11.01
N LEU A 273 1.28 3.32 10.22
CA LEU A 273 1.10 3.89 8.89
C LEU A 273 1.08 5.42 8.94
N LEU A 274 0.36 6.00 9.90
CA LEU A 274 0.29 7.45 10.07
C LEU A 274 1.64 8.04 10.48
N SER A 275 2.37 7.41 11.40
CA SER A 275 3.71 7.86 11.79
C SER A 275 4.68 7.85 10.60
N TRP A 276 4.69 6.76 9.81
CA TRP A 276 5.47 6.72 8.58
C TRP A 276 5.03 7.80 7.59
N HIS A 277 3.72 8.00 7.41
CA HIS A 277 3.20 8.99 6.48
C HIS A 277 3.59 10.42 6.89
N ILE A 278 3.49 10.74 8.19
CA ILE A 278 3.93 12.03 8.75
C ILE A 278 5.39 12.28 8.38
N ASP A 279 6.27 11.30 8.59
CA ASP A 279 7.71 11.43 8.29
C ASP A 279 8.00 11.47 6.78
N ALA A 280 7.16 10.82 5.96
CA ALA A 280 7.30 10.74 4.51
C ALA A 280 6.71 11.95 3.76
N THR A 281 5.99 12.85 4.45
CA THR A 281 5.35 14.04 3.85
C THR A 281 5.92 15.33 4.42
N ASP A 282 6.25 16.27 3.54
CA ASP A 282 6.76 17.60 3.89
C ASP A 282 5.62 18.64 4.11
N SER A 283 4.37 18.18 4.07
CA SER A 283 3.16 19.00 4.05
C SER A 283 2.37 18.87 5.36
N GLY A 284 1.76 19.98 5.79
CA GLY A 284 0.95 20.05 7.01
C GLY A 284 -0.18 21.05 6.86
N MET A 285 -0.41 21.86 7.89
CA MET A 285 -1.44 22.90 7.90
C MET A 285 -1.46 23.76 6.62
N GLY A 286 -2.66 24.00 6.07
CA GLY A 286 -2.86 24.71 4.80
C GLY A 286 -2.91 23.80 3.56
N THR A 287 -2.52 22.53 3.71
CA THR A 287 -2.66 21.52 2.64
C THR A 287 -4.11 21.03 2.57
N ARG A 288 -4.62 20.88 1.34
CA ARG A 288 -5.99 20.44 1.07
C ARG A 288 -5.98 19.05 0.46
N VAL A 289 -6.58 18.08 1.16
CA VAL A 289 -6.63 16.66 0.76
C VAL A 289 -8.03 16.35 0.24
N ALA A 290 -8.16 15.80 -0.96
CA ALA A 290 -9.46 15.37 -1.48
C ALA A 290 -9.88 14.01 -0.87
N GLN A 291 -11.10 13.93 -0.34
CA GLN A 291 -11.72 12.65 0.06
C GLN A 291 -12.38 12.01 -1.15
N PHE A 292 -11.63 11.23 -1.93
CA PHE A 292 -12.13 10.63 -3.17
C PHE A 292 -12.61 9.19 -2.98
N THR A 293 -11.84 8.38 -2.25
CA THR A 293 -12.05 6.93 -2.20
C THR A 293 -13.37 6.59 -1.48
N ALA A 294 -14.06 5.54 -1.92
CA ALA A 294 -15.25 5.05 -1.22
C ALA A 294 -14.85 4.40 0.12
N LEU A 295 -15.68 4.58 1.16
CA LEU A 295 -15.36 4.14 2.52
C LEU A 295 -15.17 2.64 2.68
N GLY A 296 -15.76 1.84 1.78
CA GLY A 296 -15.56 0.40 1.73
C GLY A 296 -14.14 -0.02 1.31
N PHE A 297 -13.27 0.92 0.96
CA PHE A 297 -11.86 0.66 0.65
C PHE A 297 -10.96 1.29 1.71
N ASP A 298 -9.91 0.57 2.07
CA ASP A 298 -8.94 0.96 3.09
C ASP A 298 -8.21 2.26 2.77
N VAL A 299 -7.94 2.56 1.49
CA VAL A 299 -7.34 3.85 1.07
C VAL A 299 -8.12 5.08 1.56
N SER A 300 -9.45 5.00 1.71
CA SER A 300 -10.25 6.09 2.31
C SER A 300 -9.87 6.37 3.77
N VAL A 301 -9.47 5.34 4.51
CA VAL A 301 -8.99 5.47 5.87
C VAL A 301 -7.65 6.20 5.89
N GLN A 302 -6.78 5.93 4.91
CA GLN A 302 -5.53 6.68 4.77
C GLN A 302 -5.79 8.15 4.46
N GLU A 303 -6.66 8.46 3.49
CA GLU A 303 -7.06 9.84 3.14
C GLU A 303 -7.51 10.65 4.36
N ILE A 304 -8.47 10.08 5.11
CA ILE A 304 -9.11 10.75 6.23
C ILE A 304 -8.13 10.89 7.39
N LEU A 305 -7.52 9.79 7.81
CA LEU A 305 -6.72 9.79 9.04
C LEU A 305 -5.36 10.46 8.83
N SER A 306 -4.74 10.38 7.65
CA SER A 306 -3.48 11.09 7.40
C SER A 306 -3.67 12.60 7.35
N SER A 307 -4.76 13.07 6.75
CA SER A 307 -5.15 14.49 6.75
C SER A 307 -5.29 15.01 8.18
N LEU A 308 -6.07 14.30 9.00
CA LEU A 308 -6.33 14.67 10.39
C LEU A 308 -5.10 14.53 11.30
N ALA A 309 -4.19 13.61 11.02
CA ALA A 309 -2.97 13.42 11.80
C ALA A 309 -1.88 14.47 11.50
N THR A 310 -1.99 15.18 10.37
CA THR A 310 -0.98 16.16 9.91
C THR A 310 -1.47 17.61 9.94
N GLY A 311 -2.68 17.87 10.44
CA GLY A 311 -3.23 19.22 10.53
C GLY A 311 -3.75 19.77 9.20
N LYS A 312 -3.90 18.91 8.19
CA LYS A 312 -4.40 19.26 6.85
C LYS A 312 -5.92 19.43 6.87
N SER A 313 -6.49 19.95 5.79
CA SER A 313 -7.95 20.04 5.63
C SER A 313 -8.43 18.97 4.65
N LEU A 314 -9.36 18.13 5.10
CA LEU A 314 -10.05 17.15 4.26
C LEU A 314 -11.21 17.84 3.51
N ILE A 315 -11.15 17.85 2.18
CA ILE A 315 -12.14 18.49 1.32
C ILE A 315 -12.97 17.38 0.66
N ILE A 316 -14.27 17.40 0.90
CA ILE A 316 -15.17 16.33 0.46
C ILE A 316 -15.96 16.81 -0.77
N PRO A 317 -15.85 16.14 -1.93
CA PRO A 317 -16.72 16.38 -3.07
C PRO A 317 -18.10 15.74 -2.86
N ASP A 318 -19.13 16.29 -3.49
CA ASP A 318 -20.40 15.56 -3.65
C ASP A 318 -20.23 14.36 -4.60
N ASP A 319 -21.16 13.42 -4.55
CA ASP A 319 -21.04 12.17 -5.30
C ASP A 319 -21.17 12.33 -6.82
N GLU A 320 -21.92 13.34 -7.30
CA GLU A 320 -22.06 13.62 -8.73
C GLU A 320 -20.72 14.16 -9.28
N THR A 321 -20.15 15.17 -8.62
CA THR A 321 -18.84 15.73 -8.98
C THR A 321 -17.74 14.67 -8.93
N ARG A 322 -17.73 13.83 -7.89
CA ARG A 322 -16.70 12.81 -7.69
C ARG A 322 -16.75 11.70 -8.75
N ALA A 323 -17.94 11.35 -9.23
CA ALA A 323 -18.12 10.27 -10.19
C ALA A 323 -17.77 10.67 -11.63
N ASP A 324 -17.84 11.96 -11.97
CA ASP A 324 -17.51 12.48 -13.29
C ASP A 324 -16.04 12.96 -13.35
N PRO A 325 -15.15 12.35 -14.17
CA PRO A 325 -13.74 12.72 -14.20
C PRO A 325 -13.46 14.19 -14.58
N ARG A 326 -14.29 14.78 -15.45
CA ARG A 326 -14.13 16.14 -15.93
C ARG A 326 -14.61 17.16 -14.89
N ALA A 327 -15.77 16.90 -14.28
CA ALA A 327 -16.25 17.69 -13.15
C ALA A 327 -15.28 17.60 -11.98
N PHE A 328 -14.77 16.39 -11.68
CA PHE A 328 -13.79 16.19 -10.62
C PHE A 328 -12.47 16.93 -10.90
N ALA A 329 -11.94 16.89 -12.13
CA ALA A 329 -10.74 17.64 -12.51
C ALA A 329 -10.92 19.15 -12.30
N ALA A 330 -12.07 19.71 -12.73
CA ALA A 330 -12.40 21.11 -12.51
C ALA A 330 -12.54 21.44 -11.02
N TRP A 331 -13.16 20.54 -10.24
CA TRP A 331 -13.32 20.66 -8.80
C TRP A 331 -11.98 20.64 -8.07
N LEU A 332 -11.04 19.74 -8.44
CA LEU A 332 -9.69 19.70 -7.88
C LEU A 332 -8.98 21.05 -8.03
N ARG A 333 -9.12 21.68 -9.20
CA ARG A 333 -8.57 23.00 -9.48
C ARG A 333 -9.26 24.10 -8.68
N GLN A 334 -10.59 24.14 -8.69
CA GLN A 334 -11.39 25.14 -7.99
C GLN A 334 -11.14 25.10 -6.48
N GLN A 335 -11.10 23.89 -5.92
CA GLN A 335 -10.85 23.65 -4.51
C GLN A 335 -9.36 23.66 -4.16
N ARG A 336 -8.47 23.93 -5.13
CA ARG A 336 -7.01 24.05 -4.90
C ARG A 336 -6.43 22.85 -4.16
N ILE A 337 -6.86 21.66 -4.56
CA ILE A 337 -6.46 20.40 -3.92
C ILE A 337 -4.95 20.21 -4.08
N SER A 338 -4.30 19.89 -2.97
CA SER A 338 -2.86 19.67 -2.87
C SER A 338 -2.49 18.20 -2.86
N GLU A 339 -3.34 17.34 -2.31
CA GLU A 339 -3.10 15.91 -2.21
C GLU A 339 -4.33 15.12 -2.66
N LEU A 340 -4.08 14.11 -3.49
CA LEU A 340 -5.10 13.23 -4.01
C LEU A 340 -4.67 11.78 -3.83
N PHE A 341 -5.60 10.95 -3.35
CA PHE A 341 -5.47 9.51 -3.41
C PHE A 341 -6.39 9.01 -4.52
N ALA A 342 -5.83 8.35 -5.53
CA ALA A 342 -6.60 7.88 -6.67
C ALA A 342 -5.97 6.64 -7.30
N PRO A 343 -6.77 5.62 -7.67
CA PRO A 343 -6.28 4.52 -8.47
C PRO A 343 -5.91 5.00 -9.87
N THR A 344 -5.03 4.26 -10.55
CA THR A 344 -4.49 4.65 -11.86
C THR A 344 -5.57 4.99 -12.91
N PRO A 345 -6.69 4.25 -13.04
CA PRO A 345 -7.74 4.59 -14.01
C PRO A 345 -8.38 5.96 -13.76
N VAL A 346 -8.60 6.30 -12.48
CA VAL A 346 -9.15 7.62 -12.10
C VAL A 346 -8.15 8.71 -12.41
N LEU A 347 -6.88 8.53 -12.04
CA LEU A 347 -5.84 9.50 -12.34
C LEU A 347 -5.73 9.77 -13.84
N LYS A 348 -5.76 8.71 -14.66
CA LYS A 348 -5.77 8.83 -16.13
C LYS A 348 -6.96 9.63 -16.64
N ALA A 349 -8.17 9.32 -16.18
CA ALA A 349 -9.38 10.00 -16.62
C ALA A 349 -9.39 11.49 -16.24
N VAL A 350 -8.97 11.82 -15.02
CA VAL A 350 -8.87 13.20 -14.52
C VAL A 350 -7.81 13.99 -15.29
N CYS A 351 -6.62 13.44 -15.47
CA CYS A 351 -5.54 14.09 -16.21
C CYS A 351 -5.91 14.29 -17.69
N ALA A 352 -6.53 13.28 -18.32
CA ALA A 352 -7.00 13.39 -19.70
C ALA A 352 -8.06 14.49 -19.85
N ALA A 353 -9.05 14.54 -18.96
CA ALA A 353 -10.09 15.57 -18.98
C ALA A 353 -9.50 16.98 -18.80
N ALA A 354 -8.52 17.15 -17.90
CA ALA A 354 -7.84 18.43 -17.70
C ALA A 354 -7.03 18.87 -18.94
N LEU A 355 -6.34 17.94 -19.60
CA LEU A 355 -5.63 18.21 -20.87
C LEU A 355 -6.60 18.61 -21.99
N GLU A 356 -7.71 17.88 -22.14
CA GLU A 356 -8.75 18.18 -23.13
C GLU A 356 -9.36 19.57 -22.93
N ASP A 357 -9.55 19.99 -21.68
CA ASP A 357 -10.08 21.30 -21.31
C ASP A 357 -9.01 22.39 -21.19
N GLY A 358 -7.76 22.06 -21.48
CA GLY A 358 -6.67 23.03 -21.58
C GLY A 358 -6.28 23.65 -20.24
N PHE A 359 -6.34 22.90 -19.14
CA PHE A 359 -5.88 23.37 -17.84
C PHE A 359 -4.99 22.39 -17.08
N ASP A 360 -4.21 22.96 -16.16
CA ASP A 360 -3.36 22.25 -15.21
C ASP A 360 -3.96 22.21 -13.79
N LEU A 361 -3.31 21.43 -12.92
CA LEU A 361 -3.61 21.36 -11.49
C LEU A 361 -2.43 21.96 -10.69
N PRO A 362 -2.29 23.30 -10.63
CA PRO A 362 -1.07 23.95 -10.14
C PRO A 362 -0.85 23.82 -8.63
N ASP A 363 -1.93 23.61 -7.87
CA ASP A 363 -1.90 23.39 -6.42
C ASP A 363 -1.64 21.91 -6.06
N LEU A 364 -1.81 20.96 -7.00
CA LEU A 364 -1.56 19.53 -6.76
C LEU A 364 -0.06 19.29 -6.57
N ARG A 365 0.30 18.68 -5.43
CA ARG A 365 1.68 18.42 -5.00
C ARG A 365 1.96 16.95 -4.76
N GLU A 366 0.98 16.20 -4.28
CA GLU A 366 1.10 14.76 -4.03
C GLU A 366 -0.05 14.02 -4.70
N VAL A 367 0.27 12.95 -5.41
CA VAL A 367 -0.72 11.93 -5.78
C VAL A 367 -0.25 10.60 -5.21
N CYS A 368 -1.03 10.04 -4.32
CA CYS A 368 -0.83 8.71 -3.77
C CYS A 368 -1.71 7.72 -4.55
N GLN A 369 -1.09 6.69 -5.13
CA GLN A 369 -1.80 5.62 -5.82
C GLN A 369 -1.58 4.30 -5.06
N ALA A 370 -2.61 3.46 -5.06
CA ALA A 370 -2.58 2.10 -4.54
C ALA A 370 -3.63 1.23 -5.26
N GLY A 371 -3.60 -0.08 -5.00
CA GLY A 371 -4.61 -1.05 -5.44
C GLY A 371 -4.37 -1.70 -6.80
N GLU A 372 -3.62 -1.04 -7.69
CA GLU A 372 -3.27 -1.55 -9.03
C GLU A 372 -1.84 -1.19 -9.41
N ALA A 373 -1.28 -1.82 -10.45
CA ALA A 373 0.05 -1.46 -10.94
C ALA A 373 0.06 -0.05 -11.55
N LEU A 374 0.83 0.88 -10.98
CA LEU A 374 1.00 2.22 -11.52
C LEU A 374 1.75 2.16 -12.86
N THR A 375 0.99 2.37 -13.93
CA THR A 375 1.51 2.42 -15.30
C THR A 375 1.36 3.83 -15.88
N LEU A 376 2.50 4.46 -16.19
CA LEU A 376 2.59 5.81 -16.73
C LEU A 376 2.62 5.78 -18.26
N ASP A 377 1.47 6.00 -18.87
CA ASP A 377 1.37 6.17 -20.32
C ASP A 377 1.79 7.59 -20.76
N ALA A 378 1.78 7.83 -22.07
CA ALA A 378 2.18 9.11 -22.65
C ALA A 378 1.34 10.28 -22.12
N GLY A 379 0.03 10.08 -21.87
CA GLY A 379 -0.86 11.12 -21.38
C GLY A 379 -0.55 11.54 -19.95
N LEU A 380 -0.33 10.57 -19.04
CA LEU A 380 0.11 10.88 -17.67
C LEU A 380 1.49 11.55 -17.65
N LYS A 381 2.44 11.05 -18.46
CA LYS A 381 3.77 11.66 -18.57
C LYS A 381 3.71 13.09 -19.11
N GLU A 382 2.83 13.34 -20.07
CA GLU A 382 2.56 14.68 -20.59
C GLU A 382 1.96 15.61 -19.54
N PHE A 383 0.91 15.16 -18.85
CA PHE A 383 0.24 15.96 -17.82
C PHE A 383 1.18 16.37 -16.68
N PHE A 384 2.05 15.47 -16.24
CA PHE A 384 2.95 15.73 -15.13
C PHE A 384 4.29 16.37 -15.52
N ARG A 385 4.61 16.46 -16.83
CA ARG A 385 5.91 16.92 -17.36
C ARG A 385 6.41 18.22 -16.72
N ASP A 386 5.54 19.22 -16.65
CA ASP A 386 5.88 20.57 -16.12
C ASP A 386 5.26 20.82 -14.74
N SER A 387 4.65 19.79 -14.14
CA SER A 387 4.04 19.88 -12.82
C SER A 387 5.09 19.79 -11.71
N ARG A 388 4.73 20.22 -10.50
CA ARG A 388 5.55 19.97 -9.29
C ARG A 388 5.05 18.77 -8.50
N THR A 389 4.23 17.92 -9.11
CA THR A 389 3.57 16.80 -8.44
C THR A 389 4.56 15.68 -8.20
N ARG A 390 4.59 15.15 -6.98
CA ARG A 390 5.22 13.88 -6.63
C ARG A 390 4.18 12.78 -6.77
N LEU A 391 4.50 11.75 -7.55
CA LEU A 391 3.68 10.53 -7.61
C LEU A 391 4.23 9.53 -6.61
N ARG A 392 3.36 8.98 -5.79
CA ARG A 392 3.70 7.95 -4.81
C ARG A 392 2.94 6.67 -5.11
N ASN A 393 3.67 5.62 -5.44
CA ASN A 393 3.13 4.28 -5.63
C ASN A 393 3.19 3.54 -4.30
N ASN A 394 2.07 3.52 -3.57
CA ASN A 394 1.92 2.73 -2.37
C ASN A 394 1.41 1.34 -2.74
N TYR A 395 1.87 0.33 -2.00
CA TYR A 395 1.39 -1.03 -2.18
C TYR A 395 1.12 -1.68 -0.84
N GLY A 396 -0.01 -2.38 -0.79
CA GLY A 396 -0.33 -3.37 0.21
C GLY A 396 -1.72 -3.96 -0.07
N PRO A 397 -1.95 -5.24 0.22
CA PRO A 397 -3.30 -5.81 0.24
C PRO A 397 -4.07 -5.31 1.47
N ALA A 398 -5.40 -5.45 1.47
CA ALA A 398 -6.27 -5.01 2.55
C ALA A 398 -5.85 -5.55 3.93
N GLU A 399 -5.32 -6.78 3.98
CA GLU A 399 -4.75 -7.48 5.14
C GLU A 399 -3.54 -6.77 5.75
N THR A 400 -3.01 -5.76 5.07
CA THR A 400 -1.86 -4.97 5.54
C THR A 400 -2.02 -3.47 5.30
N HIS A 401 -3.04 -3.06 4.54
CA HIS A 401 -3.22 -1.68 4.08
C HIS A 401 -2.09 -1.23 3.14
N VAL A 402 -1.06 -0.52 3.65
CA VAL A 402 0.12 -0.09 2.88
C VAL A 402 1.35 -0.61 3.60
N VAL A 403 2.23 -1.28 2.87
CA VAL A 403 3.45 -1.94 3.38
C VAL A 403 4.71 -1.50 2.65
N THR A 404 4.60 -1.03 1.42
CA THR A 404 5.72 -0.43 0.68
C THR A 404 5.30 0.85 -0.01
N SER A 405 6.29 1.67 -0.36
CA SER A 405 6.08 2.91 -1.10
C SER A 405 7.27 3.23 -2.01
N HIS A 406 6.98 3.77 -3.18
CA HIS A 406 7.96 4.35 -4.10
C HIS A 406 7.53 5.76 -4.50
N SER A 407 8.47 6.71 -4.54
CA SER A 407 8.18 8.08 -4.96
C SER A 407 8.90 8.43 -6.26
N LEU A 408 8.16 8.99 -7.19
CA LEU A 408 8.68 9.64 -8.39
C LEU A 408 8.61 11.15 -8.19
N HIS A 409 9.75 11.80 -8.29
CA HIS A 409 9.87 13.24 -8.15
C HIS A 409 9.82 13.90 -9.53
N HIS A 410 9.20 15.08 -9.60
CA HIS A 410 9.12 15.88 -10.84
C HIS A 410 10.49 16.25 -11.46
N ARG A 411 11.59 16.07 -10.72
CA ARG A 411 12.96 16.35 -11.19
C ARG A 411 13.65 15.12 -11.78
N ASP A 412 13.02 13.95 -11.68
CA ASP A 412 13.59 12.73 -12.20
C ASP A 412 13.52 12.77 -13.72
N ALA A 413 14.67 12.64 -14.39
CA ALA A 413 14.80 12.90 -15.81
C ALA A 413 13.98 11.93 -16.68
N ASP A 414 13.63 10.75 -16.17
CA ASP A 414 12.87 9.72 -16.88
C ASP A 414 12.02 8.89 -15.91
N TRP A 415 10.71 9.13 -15.92
CA TRP A 415 9.78 8.26 -15.18
C TRP A 415 9.61 6.92 -15.88
N PRO A 416 9.74 5.79 -15.17
CA PRO A 416 9.56 4.47 -15.76
C PRO A 416 8.10 4.27 -16.20
N THR A 417 7.88 3.40 -17.19
CA THR A 417 6.51 3.07 -17.63
C THR A 417 5.76 2.28 -16.57
N VAL A 418 6.43 1.31 -15.93
CA VAL A 418 5.87 0.55 -14.80
C VAL A 418 6.62 0.97 -13.55
N VAL A 419 5.90 1.53 -12.58
CA VAL A 419 6.51 2.07 -11.36
C VAL A 419 6.67 0.95 -10.33
N PRO A 420 7.86 0.77 -9.73
CA PRO A 420 8.06 -0.21 -8.66
C PRO A 420 7.16 0.08 -7.46
N ILE A 421 6.85 -0.95 -6.66
CA ILE A 421 6.15 -0.79 -5.37
C ILE A 421 7.06 -0.23 -4.26
N GLY A 422 8.37 -0.17 -4.52
CA GLY A 422 9.35 0.51 -3.69
C GLY A 422 9.83 -0.28 -2.48
N THR A 423 10.10 0.43 -1.39
CA THR A 423 10.73 -0.11 -0.18
C THR A 423 9.72 -0.24 0.95
N PRO A 424 9.97 -1.09 1.95
CA PRO A 424 9.06 -1.26 3.08
C PRO A 424 8.87 0.04 3.86
N ILE A 425 7.67 0.25 4.40
CA ILE A 425 7.40 1.34 5.34
C ILE A 425 7.92 1.01 6.75
N ALA A 426 7.76 1.94 7.69
CA ALA A 426 8.14 1.74 9.09
C ALA A 426 7.64 0.41 9.67
N ASN A 427 8.47 -0.22 10.50
CA ASN A 427 8.18 -1.44 11.24
C ASN A 427 7.63 -2.60 10.39
N THR A 428 7.97 -2.61 9.10
CA THR A 428 7.51 -3.59 8.11
C THR A 428 8.71 -4.22 7.42
N ARG A 429 8.64 -5.54 7.23
CA ARG A 429 9.65 -6.32 6.52
C ARG A 429 9.02 -7.05 5.35
N MET A 430 9.74 -7.07 4.23
CA MET A 430 9.31 -7.70 2.99
C MET A 430 10.32 -8.77 2.58
N HIS A 431 9.81 -9.91 2.14
CA HIS A 431 10.62 -11.03 1.68
C HIS A 431 10.03 -11.57 0.38
N VAL A 432 10.87 -11.81 -0.63
CA VAL A 432 10.48 -12.51 -1.85
C VAL A 432 11.00 -13.94 -1.74
N LEU A 433 10.08 -14.90 -1.69
CA LEU A 433 10.38 -16.29 -1.39
C LEU A 433 10.02 -17.22 -2.56
N ASP A 434 10.75 -18.33 -2.69
CA ASP A 434 10.38 -19.43 -3.56
C ASP A 434 9.30 -20.33 -2.94
N SER A 435 8.84 -21.33 -3.70
CA SER A 435 7.87 -22.35 -3.23
C SER A 435 8.32 -23.17 -2.02
N GLY A 436 9.60 -23.09 -1.64
CA GLY A 436 10.16 -23.73 -0.46
C GLY A 436 10.43 -22.77 0.69
N LEU A 437 9.87 -21.56 0.65
CA LEU A 437 10.02 -20.48 1.63
C LEU A 437 11.47 -20.00 1.80
N ARG A 438 12.27 -20.02 0.73
CA ARG A 438 13.64 -19.48 0.71
C ARG A 438 13.70 -18.16 -0.04
N LEU A 439 14.56 -17.27 0.42
CA LEU A 439 14.84 -16.02 -0.28
C LEU A 439 15.32 -16.29 -1.70
N VAL A 440 14.77 -15.56 -2.65
CA VAL A 440 15.25 -15.58 -4.04
C VAL A 440 16.27 -14.44 -4.26
N PRO A 441 17.26 -14.62 -5.15
CA PRO A 441 18.16 -13.54 -5.56
C PRO A 441 17.42 -12.37 -6.22
N VAL A 442 18.04 -11.19 -6.19
CA VAL A 442 17.57 -10.02 -6.93
C VAL A 442 17.43 -10.37 -8.42
N GLY A 443 16.29 -10.00 -9.02
CA GLY A 443 15.96 -10.32 -10.42
C GLY A 443 15.24 -11.66 -10.63
N VAL A 444 15.12 -12.50 -9.59
CA VAL A 444 14.36 -13.76 -9.67
C VAL A 444 12.95 -13.55 -9.14
N VAL A 445 11.95 -14.06 -9.86
CA VAL A 445 10.55 -14.00 -9.46
C VAL A 445 10.29 -14.96 -8.28
N GLY A 446 9.57 -14.48 -7.28
CA GLY A 446 9.06 -15.28 -6.17
C GLY A 446 7.76 -14.69 -5.63
N GLU A 447 7.24 -15.29 -4.57
CA GLU A 447 6.06 -14.84 -3.86
C GLU A 447 6.44 -13.84 -2.77
N LEU A 448 5.66 -12.76 -2.65
CA LEU A 448 5.92 -11.68 -1.71
C LEU A 448 5.29 -11.99 -0.34
N TYR A 449 6.11 -12.00 0.70
CA TYR A 449 5.70 -12.18 2.09
C TYR A 449 5.95 -10.91 2.87
N VAL A 450 5.00 -10.57 3.74
CA VAL A 450 5.04 -9.39 4.61
C VAL A 450 5.11 -9.85 6.06
N SER A 451 5.92 -9.17 6.87
CA SER A 451 5.88 -9.30 8.33
C SER A 451 6.07 -7.95 9.01
N GLY A 452 5.64 -7.84 10.26
CA GLY A 452 5.75 -6.61 11.05
C GLY A 452 4.42 -6.17 11.63
N VAL A 453 4.40 -4.95 12.17
CA VAL A 453 3.24 -4.40 12.90
C VAL A 453 2.04 -4.11 11.99
N GLN A 454 2.29 -4.07 10.69
CA GLN A 454 1.34 -3.66 9.67
C GLN A 454 0.32 -4.76 9.31
N LEU A 455 0.54 -5.99 9.79
CA LEU A 455 -0.39 -7.10 9.58
C LEU A 455 -1.73 -6.84 10.30
N ALA A 456 -2.83 -7.07 9.59
CA ALA A 456 -4.14 -7.21 10.21
C ALA A 456 -4.13 -8.34 11.23
N ARG A 457 -5.04 -8.30 12.21
CA ARG A 457 -5.22 -9.38 13.17
C ARG A 457 -5.62 -10.69 12.46
N GLY A 458 -6.31 -10.56 11.33
CA GLY A 458 -6.77 -11.66 10.49
C GLY A 458 -8.11 -11.31 9.83
N TYR A 459 -8.79 -12.33 9.32
CA TYR A 459 -10.18 -12.21 8.92
C TYR A 459 -11.08 -12.34 10.15
N PHE A 460 -12.00 -11.40 10.31
CA PHE A 460 -12.99 -11.42 11.37
C PHE A 460 -13.86 -12.68 11.28
N GLY A 461 -14.26 -13.25 12.42
CA GLY A 461 -15.08 -14.46 12.48
C GLY A 461 -14.39 -15.76 12.02
N SER A 462 -13.16 -15.70 11.51
CA SER A 462 -12.38 -16.88 11.08
C SER A 462 -11.24 -17.14 12.07
N SER A 463 -11.31 -18.26 12.80
CA SER A 463 -10.26 -18.72 13.71
C SER A 463 -9.16 -19.47 13.00
#